data_AF-A0A7S2ZIP2-F1
#
_entry.id   AF-A0A7S2ZIP2-F1
#
_cell.length_a   1.000
_cell.length_b   1.000
_cell.length_c   1.000
_cell.angle_alpha   90.00
_cell.angle_beta   90.00
_cell.angle_gamma   90.00
#
_symmetry.space_group_name_H-M   'P 1'
#
loop_
_entity.id
_entity.type
_entity.pdbx_description
1 polymer ?
#
loop_
_entity_poly.entity_id
_entity_poly.type
_entity_poly.pdbx_seq_one_letter_code
_entity_poly.pdbx_strand_id
1 'polypeptide(L)'
;GTFFIARLYHVDMYATAISLGAIGAFALDQAFLRGSIFESIYRFLIPEYREKILKHEAGHLLLAYLLGCPIRGYVIDAYDALLKGIPGQAGTIFTDPRLQNELQNNKLTQKSIDRYSIVVMGGIAAEALEYGQAEGGQSDEVALVSLLAGLRPAWYPDTILNQAR
;
A
#
# COMPACT_ATOMS: atom_id res chain seq x y z
N GLY A 1 -12.22 42.65 -13.07
CA GLY A 1 -12.03 42.46 -11.62
C GLY A 1 -10.72 41.77 -11.29
N THR A 2 -10.52 40.55 -11.79
CA THR A 2 -9.36 39.68 -11.50
C THR A 2 -8.01 40.18 -12.05
N PHE A 3 -8.00 40.85 -13.20
CA PHE A 3 -6.76 41.39 -13.80
C PHE A 3 -6.09 42.51 -12.99
N PHE A 4 -6.83 43.21 -12.12
CA PHE A 4 -6.29 44.35 -11.38
C PHE A 4 -5.58 43.93 -10.07
N ILE A 5 -6.02 42.82 -9.46
CA ILE A 5 -5.46 42.33 -8.19
C ILE A 5 -4.11 41.63 -8.41
N ALA A 6 -3.95 40.89 -9.51
CA ALA A 6 -2.69 40.21 -9.83
C ALA A 6 -1.51 41.18 -10.05
N ARG A 7 -1.78 42.37 -10.62
CA ARG A 7 -0.76 43.39 -10.91
C ARG A 7 -0.29 44.17 -9.67
N LEU A 8 -1.09 44.19 -8.60
CA LEU A 8 -0.81 44.97 -7.39
C LEU A 8 0.16 44.28 -6.40
N TYR A 9 0.37 42.97 -6.54
CA TYR A 9 1.11 42.15 -5.58
C TYR A 9 2.38 41.49 -6.15
N HIS A 10 2.85 41.88 -7.34
CA HIS A 10 3.97 41.23 -8.04
C HIS A 10 3.85 39.70 -8.13
N VAL A 11 2.62 39.18 -8.18
CA VAL A 11 2.39 37.75 -8.26
C VAL A 11 2.37 37.39 -9.74
N ASP A 12 3.34 36.60 -10.17
CA ASP A 12 3.39 36.10 -11.55
C ASP A 12 2.07 35.40 -11.88
N MET A 13 1.30 36.02 -12.78
CA MET A 13 -0.02 35.55 -13.19
C MET A 13 0.06 34.13 -13.78
N TYR A 14 1.19 33.81 -14.41
CA TYR A 14 1.50 32.47 -14.90
C TYR A 14 1.80 31.49 -13.78
N ALA A 15 2.62 31.88 -12.80
CA ALA A 15 2.93 31.03 -11.65
C ALA A 15 1.65 30.69 -10.87
N THR A 16 0.77 31.67 -10.64
CA THR A 16 -0.52 31.46 -9.96
C THR A 16 -1.49 30.57 -10.73
N ALA A 17 -1.59 30.74 -12.05
CA ALA A 17 -2.42 29.87 -12.88
C ALA A 17 -1.92 28.42 -12.88
N ILE A 18 -0.59 28.22 -12.94
CA ILE A 18 0.04 26.90 -12.85
C ILE A 18 -0.22 26.28 -11.48
N SER A 19 -0.05 27.04 -10.39
CA SER A 19 -0.30 26.56 -9.02
C SER A 19 -1.76 26.15 -8.81
N LEU A 20 -2.72 26.96 -9.26
CA LEU A 20 -4.14 26.64 -9.13
C LEU A 20 -4.53 25.41 -9.97
N GLY A 21 -3.95 25.29 -11.18
CA GLY A 21 -4.12 24.11 -12.02
C GLY A 21 -3.58 22.84 -11.36
N ALA A 22 -2.39 22.91 -10.76
CA ALA A 22 -1.77 21.78 -10.06
C ALA A 22 -2.59 21.36 -8.82
N ILE A 23 -3.07 22.33 -8.02
CA ILE A 23 -3.94 22.06 -6.87
C ILE A 23 -5.27 21.44 -7.32
N GLY A 24 -5.85 21.93 -8.41
CA GLY A 24 -7.08 21.37 -8.99
C GLY A 24 -6.89 19.93 -9.46
N ALA A 25 -5.79 19.65 -10.17
CA ALA A 25 -5.44 18.30 -10.61
C ALA A 25 -5.20 17.36 -9.42
N PHE A 26 -4.51 17.81 -8.38
CA PHE A 26 -4.32 17.06 -7.14
C PHE A 26 -5.65 16.72 -6.44
N ALA A 27 -6.56 17.70 -6.32
CA ALA A 27 -7.86 17.48 -5.70
C ALA A 27 -8.71 16.47 -6.50
N LEU A 28 -8.65 16.51 -7.84
CA LEU A 28 -9.35 15.56 -8.69
C LEU A 28 -8.75 14.15 -8.59
N ASP A 29 -7.42 14.04 -8.58
CA ASP A 29 -6.76 12.74 -8.40
C ASP A 29 -7.09 12.12 -7.05
N GLN A 30 -7.08 12.92 -5.97
CA GLN A 30 -7.46 12.45 -4.64
C GLN A 30 -8.93 11.99 -4.57
N ALA A 31 -9.84 12.74 -5.20
CA ALA A 31 -11.28 12.47 -5.14
C ALA A 31 -11.70 11.26 -5.99
N PHE A 32 -11.13 11.11 -7.19
CA PHE A 32 -11.61 10.13 -8.17
C PHE A 32 -10.69 8.92 -8.33
N LEU A 33 -9.39 9.12 -8.11
CA LEU A 33 -8.36 8.15 -8.42
C LEU A 33 -7.51 7.79 -7.19
N ARG A 34 -7.93 8.26 -6.00
CA ARG A 34 -7.30 8.02 -4.70
C ARG A 34 -5.80 8.36 -4.66
N GLY A 35 -5.36 9.35 -5.45
CA GLY A 35 -3.96 9.77 -5.48
C GLY A 35 -3.04 8.95 -6.41
N SER A 36 -3.61 8.02 -7.19
CA SER A 36 -2.82 7.10 -8.02
C SER A 36 -1.98 7.79 -9.11
N ILE A 37 -2.44 8.91 -9.67
CA ILE A 37 -1.66 9.65 -10.68
C ILE A 37 -0.46 10.31 -10.00
N PHE A 38 -0.67 10.98 -8.87
CA PHE A 38 0.41 11.61 -8.13
C PHE A 38 1.43 10.61 -7.61
N GLU A 39 0.98 9.46 -7.10
CA GLU A 39 1.85 8.39 -6.64
C GLU A 39 2.71 7.83 -7.79
N SER A 40 2.11 7.66 -8.97
CA SER A 40 2.83 7.24 -10.19
C SER A 40 3.89 8.25 -10.63
N ILE A 41 3.57 9.55 -10.60
CA ILE A 41 4.51 10.64 -10.93
C ILE A 41 5.64 10.70 -9.90
N TYR A 42 5.31 10.61 -8.61
CA TYR A 42 6.28 10.62 -7.52
C TYR A 42 7.26 9.45 -7.64
N ARG A 43 6.74 8.26 -7.97
CA ARG A 43 7.53 7.04 -8.21
C ARG A 43 8.46 7.13 -9.42
N PHE A 44 8.06 7.88 -10.45
CA PHE A 44 8.91 8.13 -11.61
C PHE A 44 10.01 9.16 -11.32
N LEU A 45 9.70 10.19 -10.55
CA LEU A 45 10.60 11.31 -10.29
C LEU A 45 11.63 11.04 -9.18
N ILE A 46 11.35 10.13 -8.25
CA ILE A 46 12.18 9.87 -7.06
C ILE A 46 12.68 8.43 -7.05
N PRO A 47 13.94 8.18 -7.46
CA PRO A 47 14.56 6.85 -7.47
C PRO A 47 14.52 6.16 -6.10
N GLU A 48 14.69 6.92 -5.02
CA GLU A 48 14.69 6.43 -3.64
C GLU A 48 13.35 5.79 -3.28
N TYR A 49 12.25 6.30 -3.81
CA TYR A 49 10.92 5.74 -3.59
C TYR A 49 10.77 4.36 -4.25
N ARG A 50 11.36 4.14 -5.44
CA ARG A 50 11.37 2.81 -6.08
C ARG A 50 12.16 1.79 -5.28
N GLU A 51 13.27 2.21 -4.66
CA GLU A 51 14.07 1.33 -3.80
C GLU A 51 13.30 0.92 -2.55
N LYS A 52 12.57 1.86 -1.92
CA LYS A 52 11.68 1.56 -0.78
C LYS A 52 10.65 0.50 -1.13
N ILE A 53 9.95 0.66 -2.25
CA ILE A 53 8.97 -0.33 -2.74
C ILE A 53 9.63 -1.68 -3.01
N LEU A 54 10.83 -1.70 -3.60
CA LEU A 54 11.52 -2.95 -3.86
C LEU A 54 11.81 -3.70 -2.56
N LYS A 55 12.25 -2.99 -1.51
CA LYS A 55 12.48 -3.57 -0.17
C LYS A 55 11.17 -4.05 0.46
N HIS A 56 10.10 -3.26 0.31
CA HIS A 56 8.76 -3.61 0.76
C HIS A 56 8.28 -4.93 0.13
N GLU A 57 8.34 -5.04 -1.19
CA GLU A 57 7.95 -6.26 -1.91
C GLU A 57 8.86 -7.45 -1.58
N ALA A 58 10.16 -7.22 -1.40
CA ALA A 58 11.09 -8.26 -0.98
C ALA A 58 10.73 -8.82 0.42
N GLY A 59 10.19 -7.98 1.31
CA GLY A 59 9.69 -8.39 2.62
C GLY A 59 8.54 -9.41 2.52
N HIS A 60 7.50 -9.08 1.75
CA HIS A 60 6.39 -10.01 1.49
C HIS A 60 6.89 -11.31 0.86
N LEU A 61 7.74 -11.21 -0.16
CA LEU A 61 8.24 -12.36 -0.90
C LEU A 61 9.03 -13.30 0.01
N LEU A 62 9.97 -12.76 0.80
CA LEU A 62 10.80 -13.53 1.70
C LEU A 62 9.96 -14.26 2.76
N LEU A 63 9.03 -13.56 3.40
CA LEU A 63 8.20 -14.16 4.45
C LEU A 63 7.21 -15.18 3.87
N ALA A 64 6.63 -14.91 2.70
CA ALA A 64 5.78 -15.87 2.00
C ALA A 64 6.55 -17.17 1.72
N TYR A 65 7.78 -17.06 1.22
CA TYR A 65 8.65 -18.20 0.96
C TYR A 65 8.97 -18.98 2.25
N LEU A 66 9.42 -18.30 3.30
CA LEU A 66 9.79 -18.93 4.58
C LEU A 66 8.61 -19.62 5.27
N LEU A 67 7.40 -19.09 5.10
CA LEU A 67 6.18 -19.63 5.69
C LEU A 67 5.48 -20.68 4.81
N GLY A 68 6.05 -21.01 3.66
CA GLY A 68 5.52 -22.03 2.75
C GLY A 68 4.27 -21.60 1.97
N CYS A 69 4.06 -20.28 1.80
CA CYS A 69 3.02 -19.72 0.96
C CYS A 69 3.51 -19.68 -0.51
N PRO A 70 2.90 -20.42 -1.45
CA PRO A 70 3.36 -20.41 -2.84
C PRO A 70 3.30 -19.01 -3.48
N ILE A 71 4.42 -18.55 -4.02
CA ILE A 71 4.52 -17.27 -4.73
C ILE A 71 4.07 -17.48 -6.17
N ARG A 72 3.07 -16.71 -6.63
CA ARG A 72 2.60 -16.69 -8.02
C ARG A 72 3.33 -15.67 -8.87
N GLY A 73 3.88 -14.63 -8.25
CA GLY A 73 4.67 -13.62 -8.91
C GLY A 73 4.80 -12.37 -8.04
N TYR A 74 5.57 -11.41 -8.54
CA TYR A 74 5.66 -10.07 -7.96
C TYR A 74 5.61 -9.04 -9.09
N VAL A 75 5.14 -7.86 -8.75
CA VAL A 75 5.04 -6.72 -9.67
C VAL A 75 5.61 -5.49 -8.99
N ILE A 76 6.61 -4.86 -9.61
CA ILE A 76 7.27 -3.66 -9.07
C ILE A 76 6.65 -2.39 -9.66
N ASP A 77 6.01 -2.49 -10.83
CA ASP A 77 5.50 -1.34 -11.58
C ASP A 77 4.08 -1.55 -12.11
N ALA A 78 3.27 -0.50 -12.15
CA ALA A 78 1.88 -0.54 -12.63
C ALA A 78 1.83 -0.91 -14.12
N TYR A 79 2.86 -0.51 -14.88
CA TYR A 79 3.03 -0.93 -16.27
C TYR A 79 3.27 -2.44 -16.40
N ASP A 80 4.14 -3.00 -15.56
CA ASP A 80 4.38 -4.44 -15.50
C ASP A 80 3.13 -5.20 -15.02
N ALA A 81 2.32 -4.60 -14.13
CA ALA A 81 1.06 -5.15 -13.66
C ALA A 81 0.06 -5.31 -14.81
N LEU A 82 -0.09 -4.24 -15.61
CA LEU A 82 -0.96 -4.20 -16.77
C LEU A 82 -0.55 -5.24 -17.82
N LEU A 83 0.76 -5.36 -18.10
CA LEU A 83 1.28 -6.35 -19.05
C LEU A 83 1.08 -7.79 -18.56
N LYS A 84 1.17 -8.03 -17.25
CA LYS A 84 0.99 -9.36 -16.65
C LYS A 84 -0.47 -9.69 -16.35
N GLY A 85 -1.42 -8.78 -16.65
CA GLY A 85 -2.85 -8.96 -16.36
C GLY A 85 -3.15 -9.07 -14.85
N ILE A 86 -2.25 -8.51 -14.03
CA ILE A 86 -2.36 -8.53 -12.57
C ILE A 86 -3.02 -7.21 -12.15
N PRO A 87 -4.16 -7.24 -11.45
CA PRO A 87 -4.76 -6.01 -10.92
C PRO A 87 -3.87 -5.44 -9.81
N GLY A 88 -3.44 -4.18 -9.94
CA GLY A 88 -2.64 -3.46 -8.94
C GLY A 88 -1.58 -2.56 -9.55
N GLN A 89 -0.86 -1.80 -8.70
CA GLN A 89 0.24 -0.90 -9.12
C GLN A 89 1.62 -1.39 -8.69
N ALA A 90 1.67 -2.25 -7.67
CA ALA A 90 2.78 -3.09 -7.26
C ALA A 90 2.21 -4.12 -6.29
N GLY A 91 2.88 -5.25 -6.12
CA GLY A 91 2.47 -6.24 -5.13
C GLY A 91 3.07 -7.62 -5.35
N THR A 92 3.29 -8.30 -4.24
CA THR A 92 3.70 -9.70 -4.19
C THR A 92 2.44 -10.56 -4.14
N ILE A 93 2.24 -11.38 -5.17
CA ILE A 93 1.13 -12.31 -5.23
C ILE A 93 1.58 -13.64 -4.66
N PHE A 94 1.03 -13.99 -3.52
CA PHE A 94 1.18 -15.31 -2.93
C PHE A 94 -0.19 -15.95 -2.74
N THR A 95 -0.19 -17.27 -2.60
CA THR A 95 -1.36 -18.01 -2.14
C THR A 95 -1.10 -18.65 -0.80
N ASP A 96 -2.17 -18.84 -0.05
CA ASP A 96 -2.17 -19.72 1.11
C ASP A 96 -3.34 -20.71 0.92
N PRO A 97 -3.09 -21.90 0.34
CA PRO A 97 -4.12 -22.91 0.12
C PRO A 97 -4.81 -23.35 1.41
N ARG A 98 -4.09 -23.29 2.54
CA ARG A 98 -4.62 -23.67 3.84
C ARG A 98 -5.56 -22.60 4.36
N LEU A 99 -5.18 -21.32 4.30
CA LEU A 99 -6.06 -20.21 4.64
C LEU A 99 -7.31 -20.22 3.75
N GLN A 100 -7.15 -20.47 2.44
CA GLN A 100 -8.28 -20.56 1.51
C GLN A 100 -9.25 -21.68 1.90
N ASN A 101 -8.75 -22.86 2.23
CA ASN A 101 -9.58 -23.97 2.69
C ASN A 101 -10.27 -23.68 4.03
N GLU A 102 -9.56 -23.06 4.97
CA GLU A 102 -10.09 -22.68 6.28
C GLU A 102 -11.19 -21.61 6.16
N LEU A 103 -11.05 -20.64 5.26
CA LEU A 103 -12.07 -19.66 4.91
C LEU A 103 -13.32 -20.32 4.32
N GLN A 104 -13.16 -21.22 3.35
CA GLN A 104 -14.28 -21.96 2.73
C GLN A 104 -15.07 -22.78 3.74
N ASN A 105 -14.41 -23.31 4.76
CA ASN A 105 -15.02 -24.12 5.81
C ASN A 105 -15.47 -23.30 7.03
N ASN A 106 -15.40 -21.96 6.98
CA ASN A 106 -15.69 -21.05 8.10
C ASN A 106 -14.95 -21.42 9.40
N LYS A 107 -13.72 -21.95 9.29
CA LYS A 107 -12.93 -22.43 10.42
C LYS A 107 -11.49 -21.96 10.30
N LEU A 108 -11.28 -20.68 10.57
CA LEU A 108 -9.94 -20.08 10.61
C LEU A 108 -9.16 -20.55 11.83
N THR A 109 -7.94 -21.02 11.61
CA THR A 109 -7.01 -21.37 12.68
C THR A 109 -6.08 -20.20 12.98
N GLN A 110 -5.67 -20.07 14.25
CA GLN A 110 -4.68 -19.08 14.66
C GLN A 110 -3.42 -19.14 13.78
N LYS A 111 -2.92 -20.35 13.50
CA LYS A 111 -1.73 -20.54 12.64
C LYS A 111 -1.87 -19.94 11.24
N SER A 112 -3.06 -19.95 10.64
CA SER A 112 -3.27 -19.36 9.31
C SER A 112 -3.44 -17.84 9.40
N ILE A 113 -4.06 -17.34 10.46
CA ILE A 113 -4.14 -15.90 10.75
C ILE A 113 -2.72 -15.35 10.98
N ASP A 114 -1.93 -16.00 11.83
CA ASP A 114 -0.55 -15.60 12.13
C ASP A 114 0.30 -15.57 10.85
N ARG A 115 0.24 -16.65 10.07
CA ARG A 115 0.98 -16.76 8.81
C ARG A 115 0.60 -15.64 7.84
N TYR A 116 -0.70 -15.39 7.64
CA TYR A 116 -1.17 -14.31 6.78
C TYR A 116 -0.70 -12.94 7.30
N SER A 117 -0.83 -12.70 8.60
CA SER A 117 -0.46 -11.44 9.24
C SER A 117 1.04 -11.17 9.10
N ILE A 118 1.89 -12.18 9.29
CA ILE A 118 3.34 -12.08 9.11
C ILE A 118 3.69 -11.71 7.67
N VAL A 119 3.09 -12.38 6.67
CA VAL A 119 3.39 -12.08 5.26
C VAL A 119 2.91 -10.69 4.88
N VAL A 120 1.67 -10.33 5.23
CA VAL A 120 1.07 -9.03 4.86
C VAL A 120 1.72 -7.86 5.57
N MET A 121 2.13 -7.99 6.84
CA MET A 121 2.87 -6.92 7.51
C MET A 121 4.38 -6.93 7.18
N GLY A 122 4.84 -7.96 6.47
CA GLY A 122 6.23 -8.16 6.10
C GLY A 122 6.85 -7.04 5.29
N GLY A 123 6.08 -6.46 4.37
CA GLY A 123 6.55 -5.36 3.54
C GLY A 123 6.79 -4.09 4.35
N ILE A 124 5.81 -3.70 5.17
CA ILE A 124 5.92 -2.58 6.13
C ILE A 124 7.11 -2.79 7.07
N ALA A 125 7.28 -4.00 7.60
CA ALA A 125 8.41 -4.32 8.49
C ALA A 125 9.77 -4.20 7.77
N ALA A 126 9.88 -4.71 6.54
CA ALA A 126 11.12 -4.62 5.76
C ALA A 126 11.49 -3.17 5.43
N GLU A 127 10.50 -2.35 5.08
CA GLU A 127 10.68 -0.93 4.82
C GLU A 127 11.13 -0.18 6.08
N ALA A 128 10.46 -0.40 7.21
CA ALA A 128 10.81 0.22 8.48
C ALA A 128 12.21 -0.18 8.98
N LEU A 129 12.64 -1.43 8.75
CA LEU A 129 13.97 -1.91 9.13
C LEU A 129 15.09 -1.23 8.33
N GLU A 130 14.87 -0.97 7.04
CA GLU A 130 15.89 -0.36 6.17
C GLU A 130 15.91 1.17 6.29
N TYR A 131 14.75 1.81 6.37
CA TYR A 131 14.62 3.27 6.27
C TYR A 131 14.22 3.96 7.57
N GLY A 132 14.00 3.21 8.66
CA GLY A 132 13.60 3.72 9.97
C GLY A 132 12.13 4.11 10.07
N GLN A 133 11.39 4.11 8.96
CA GLN A 133 9.95 4.35 8.88
C GLN A 133 9.38 3.63 7.66
N ALA A 134 8.08 3.33 7.70
CA ALA A 134 7.33 2.88 6.54
C ALA A 134 6.44 4.04 6.05
N GLU A 135 6.54 4.38 4.77
CA GLU A 135 5.73 5.41 4.11
C GLU A 135 4.57 4.80 3.31
N GLY A 136 4.65 3.51 2.97
CA GLY A 136 3.61 2.74 2.26
C GLY A 136 2.88 1.70 3.13
N GLY A 137 2.15 0.80 2.46
CA GLY A 137 1.53 -0.38 3.10
C GLY A 137 0.07 -0.23 3.56
N GLN A 138 -0.60 0.88 3.23
CA GLN A 138 -2.01 1.07 3.59
C GLN A 138 -2.91 -0.05 3.03
N SER A 139 -2.61 -0.55 1.84
CA SER A 139 -3.31 -1.70 1.25
C SER A 139 -3.16 -2.97 2.09
N ASP A 140 -2.00 -3.17 2.69
CA ASP A 140 -1.68 -4.35 3.50
C ASP A 140 -2.39 -4.29 4.84
N GLU A 141 -2.39 -3.13 5.49
CA GLU A 141 -3.16 -2.88 6.71
C GLU A 141 -4.65 -3.10 6.46
N VAL A 142 -5.19 -2.54 5.37
CA VAL A 142 -6.60 -2.72 5.01
C VAL A 142 -6.92 -4.18 4.74
N ALA A 143 -6.02 -4.93 4.08
CA ALA A 143 -6.19 -6.35 3.82
C ALA A 143 -6.21 -7.16 5.14
N LEU A 144 -5.29 -6.88 6.06
CA LEU A 144 -5.24 -7.52 7.38
C LEU A 144 -6.48 -7.19 8.21
N VAL A 145 -6.84 -5.92 8.33
CA VAL A 145 -8.04 -5.48 9.06
C VAL A 145 -9.30 -6.12 8.47
N SER A 146 -9.41 -6.20 7.15
CA SER A 146 -10.55 -6.85 6.48
C SER A 146 -10.65 -8.34 6.82
N LEU A 147 -9.53 -9.06 6.85
CA LEU A 147 -9.52 -10.46 7.25
C LEU A 147 -9.94 -10.61 8.73
N LEU A 148 -9.38 -9.81 9.63
CA LEU A 148 -9.65 -9.87 11.06
C LEU A 148 -11.09 -9.47 11.41
N ALA A 149 -11.63 -8.45 10.74
CA ALA A 149 -13.02 -8.03 10.91
C ALA A 149 -14.03 -9.11 10.47
N GLY A 150 -13.60 -10.05 9.61
CA GLY A 150 -14.39 -11.21 9.20
C GLY A 150 -14.48 -12.33 10.25
N LEU A 151 -13.70 -12.29 11.33
CA LEU A 151 -13.67 -13.34 12.35
C LEU A 151 -14.92 -13.34 13.23
N ARG A 152 -15.41 -14.54 13.56
CA ARG A 152 -16.51 -14.76 14.51
C ARG A 152 -16.15 -15.88 15.51
N PRO A 153 -16.39 -15.69 16.83
CA PRO A 153 -16.81 -14.46 17.49
C PRO A 153 -15.73 -13.36 17.39
N ALA A 154 -16.13 -12.10 17.62
CA ALA A 154 -15.19 -11.00 17.74
C ALA A 154 -14.19 -11.30 18.88
N TRP A 155 -12.94 -10.85 18.73
CA TRP A 155 -11.90 -11.07 19.73
C TRP A 155 -12.37 -10.62 21.12
N TYR A 156 -12.21 -11.49 22.12
CA TYR A 156 -12.56 -11.16 23.50
C TYR A 156 -11.64 -10.03 24.03
N PRO A 157 -12.18 -9.00 24.68
CA PRO A 157 -11.47 -7.77 25.03
C PRO A 157 -10.59 -7.89 26.29
N ASP A 158 -10.01 -9.06 26.56
CA ASP A 158 -9.02 -9.18 27.62
C ASP A 158 -7.69 -8.60 27.11
N THR A 159 -7.63 -7.27 27.19
CA THR A 159 -6.47 -6.38 27.20
C THR A 159 -5.22 -6.94 26.53
N ILE A 160 -5.22 -6.92 25.20
CA ILE A 160 -3.99 -7.13 24.43
C ILE A 160 -3.17 -5.83 24.53
N LEU A 161 -2.38 -5.72 25.60
CA LEU A 161 -1.33 -4.70 25.75
C LEU A 161 -0.16 -5.10 24.86
N ASN A 162 -0.18 -4.64 23.61
CA ASN A 162 0.94 -4.82 22.68
C ASN A 162 1.78 -3.55 22.65
N GLN A 163 3.03 -3.64 23.09
CA GLN A 163 4.06 -2.66 22.79
C GLN A 163 5.05 -3.31 21.81
N ALA A 164 4.95 -2.95 20.53
CA ALA A 164 6.03 -3.20 19.58
C ALA A 164 7.12 -2.14 19.83
N ARG A 165 8.36 -2.59 20.06
CA ARG A 165 9.56 -1.75 20.11
C ARG A 165 10.45 -2.09 18.93
#